data_AF-A0A0B2UPV3-F1
#
_entry.id   AF-A0A0B2UPV3-F1
#
_cell.length_a   1.000
_cell.length_b   1.000
_cell.length_c   1.000
_cell.angle_alpha   90.00
_cell.angle_beta   90.00
_cell.angle_gamma   90.00
#
_symmetry.space_group_name_H-M   'P 1'
#
loop_
_entity.id
_entity.type
_entity.pdbx_description
1 polymer ?
#
loop_
_entity_poly.entity_id
_entity_poly.type
_entity_poly.pdbx_seq_one_letter_code
_entity_poly.pdbx_strand_id
1 'polypeptide(L)'
;MPFFFDNDLHLRYVSAETPNETLTYYTISENADLSNLTSANEDWTEYVRVSKDDYLITVPVGFTANNKRAYWIWAEGSELGKFVVHNFGLPETNEVIYEAKKAEIDYDVNDVYENVFIHPTDRTILAVTEVTTRILMKNAIH
;
A
#
# COMPACT_ATOMS: atom_id res chain seq x y z
N MET A 1 9.85 -5.50 7.49
CA MET A 1 8.84 -4.51 7.90
C MET A 1 9.12 -3.20 7.21
N PRO A 2 8.57 -2.98 6.00
CA PRO A 2 8.58 -1.67 5.38
C PRO A 2 7.72 -0.69 6.20
N PHE A 3 8.18 0.55 6.30
CA PHE A 3 7.47 1.67 6.90
C PHE A 3 6.87 2.52 5.79
N PHE A 4 5.67 3.05 6.00
CA PHE A 4 5.02 3.94 5.04
C PHE A 4 4.57 5.23 5.74
N PHE A 5 4.90 6.37 5.15
CA PHE A 5 4.70 7.69 5.72
C PHE A 5 3.72 8.51 4.89
N ASP A 6 3.04 9.47 5.52
CA ASP A 6 2.23 10.46 4.80
C ASP A 6 3.04 11.64 4.28
N ASN A 7 2.35 12.63 3.71
CA ASN A 7 2.98 13.82 3.15
C ASN A 7 3.71 14.70 4.18
N ASP A 8 3.37 14.55 5.48
CA ASP A 8 3.96 15.28 6.60
C ASP A 8 5.01 14.42 7.34
N LEU A 9 5.39 13.27 6.77
CA LEU A 9 6.32 12.30 7.35
C LEU A 9 5.85 11.66 8.66
N HIS A 10 4.54 11.62 8.91
CA HIS A 10 4.00 10.79 9.98
C HIS A 10 3.97 9.34 9.54
N LEU A 11 4.44 8.43 10.41
CA LEU A 11 4.32 7.00 10.19
C LEU A 11 2.83 6.62 10.15
N ARG A 12 2.41 6.01 9.04
CA ARG A 12 1.01 5.58 8.84
C ARG A 12 0.86 4.07 8.83
N TYR A 13 1.76 3.37 8.15
CA TYR A 13 1.70 1.91 8.07
C TYR A 13 3.03 1.27 8.44
N VAL A 14 2.92 0.13 9.10
CA VAL A 14 3.98 -0.88 9.18
C VAL A 14 3.40 -2.20 8.70
N SER A 15 4.19 -3.02 8.01
CA SER A 15 3.72 -4.35 7.61
C SER A 15 4.56 -5.48 8.19
N ALA A 16 3.88 -6.54 8.60
CA ALA A 16 4.49 -7.76 9.08
C ALA A 16 3.88 -8.97 8.37
N GLU A 17 4.75 -9.86 7.89
CA GLU A 17 4.36 -11.17 7.43
C GLU A 17 4.10 -12.06 8.65
N THR A 18 2.95 -12.73 8.69
CA THR A 18 2.67 -13.74 9.71
C THR A 18 3.11 -15.12 9.22
N PRO A 19 3.30 -16.11 10.13
CA PRO A 19 3.72 -17.47 9.76
C PRO A 19 2.80 -18.20 8.77
N ASN A 20 1.58 -17.69 8.54
CA ASN A 20 0.62 -18.23 7.58
C ASN A 20 0.70 -17.56 6.19
N GLU A 21 1.80 -16.87 5.90
CA GLU A 21 2.04 -16.18 4.63
C GLU A 21 0.99 -15.09 4.31
N THR A 22 0.34 -14.54 5.35
CA THR A 22 -0.49 -13.34 5.21
C THR A 22 0.35 -12.11 5.54
N LEU A 23 0.17 -11.05 4.76
CA LEU A 23 0.74 -9.74 5.05
C LEU A 23 -0.30 -8.90 5.80
N THR A 24 0.03 -8.45 7.00
CA THR A 24 -0.82 -7.53 7.75
C THR A 24 -0.19 -6.16 7.79
N TYR A 25 -0.96 -5.15 7.38
CA TYR A 25 -0.65 -3.74 7.60
C TYR A 25 -1.25 -3.30 8.93
N TYR A 26 -0.47 -2.58 9.72
CA TYR A 26 -0.87 -2.02 11.00
C TYR A 26 -0.72 -0.50 10.96
N THR A 27 -1.60 0.17 11.70
CA THR A 27 -1.50 1.59 12.04
C THR A 27 -1.11 1.72 13.51
N ILE A 28 -0.64 2.89 13.90
CA ILE A 28 -0.38 3.18 15.32
C ILE A 28 -1.72 3.17 16.07
N SER A 29 -1.76 2.43 17.17
CA SER A 29 -2.92 2.39 18.08
C SER A 29 -3.20 3.78 18.68
N GLU A 30 -4.48 4.12 18.87
CA GLU A 30 -4.88 5.36 19.53
C GLU A 30 -4.36 5.46 20.97
N ASN A 31 -4.00 4.32 21.58
CA ASN A 31 -3.50 4.23 22.95
C ASN A 31 -1.96 4.18 23.04
N ALA A 32 -1.26 4.21 21.89
CA ALA A 32 0.19 4.08 21.86
C ALA A 32 0.88 5.33 22.44
N ASP A 33 1.98 5.14 23.17
CA ASP A 33 2.88 6.24 23.54
C ASP A 33 3.82 6.54 22.38
N LEU A 34 3.51 7.60 21.62
CA LEU A 34 4.30 8.03 20.46
C LEU A 34 5.76 8.38 20.81
N SER A 35 6.06 8.68 22.07
CA SER A 35 7.43 8.96 22.53
C SER A 35 8.23 7.70 22.84
N ASN A 36 7.57 6.54 22.92
CA ASN A 36 8.15 5.25 23.26
C ASN A 36 7.49 4.10 22.48
N LEU A 37 7.30 4.30 21.17
CA LEU A 37 6.67 3.30 20.30
C LEU A 37 7.55 2.05 20.17
N THR A 38 7.00 0.87 20.44
CA THR A 38 7.71 -0.42 20.39
C THR A 38 7.06 -1.38 19.41
N SER A 39 7.52 -2.64 19.34
CA SER A 39 6.84 -3.70 18.59
C SER A 39 5.78 -4.45 19.41
N ALA A 40 5.39 -3.94 20.59
CA ALA A 40 4.35 -4.54 21.41
C ALA A 40 2.97 -4.39 20.73
N ASN A 41 2.14 -5.43 20.79
CA ASN A 41 0.84 -5.45 20.08
C ASN A 41 -0.10 -4.30 20.47
N GLU A 42 0.01 -3.76 21.69
CA GLU A 42 -0.79 -2.63 22.16
C GLU A 42 -0.49 -1.30 21.46
N ASP A 43 0.72 -1.16 20.90
CA ASP A 43 1.15 0.01 20.13
C ASP A 43 0.56 0.03 18.70
N TRP A 44 -0.05 -1.09 18.26
CA TRP A 44 -0.44 -1.29 16.87
C TRP A 44 -1.89 -1.76 16.75
N THR A 45 -2.59 -1.23 15.75
CA THR A 45 -3.94 -1.68 15.36
C THR A 45 -3.90 -2.26 13.96
N GLU A 46 -4.43 -3.46 13.78
CA GLU A 46 -4.57 -4.08 12.46
C GLU A 46 -5.41 -3.16 11.56
N TYR A 47 -4.82 -2.77 10.44
CA TYR A 47 -5.47 -1.94 9.43
C TYR A 47 -6.10 -2.85 8.37
N VAL A 48 -5.27 -3.68 7.74
CA VAL A 48 -5.66 -4.56 6.63
C VAL A 48 -4.87 -5.84 6.75
N ARG A 49 -5.56 -6.97 6.65
CA ARG A 49 -4.95 -8.29 6.50
C ARG A 49 -5.14 -8.79 5.08
N VAL A 50 -4.03 -9.04 4.40
CA VAL A 50 -4.01 -9.49 2.99
C VAL A 50 -3.66 -10.98 2.94
N SER A 51 -4.37 -11.73 2.10
CA SER A 51 -4.11 -13.14 1.86
C SER A 51 -2.77 -13.35 1.13
N LYS A 52 -2.28 -14.60 1.13
CA LYS A 52 -1.07 -14.97 0.40
C LYS A 52 -1.16 -14.68 -1.11
N ASP A 53 -2.34 -14.89 -1.68
CA ASP A 53 -2.53 -14.75 -3.12
C ASP A 53 -2.53 -13.27 -3.54
N ASP A 54 -2.84 -12.37 -2.61
CA ASP A 54 -3.09 -10.95 -2.88
C ASP A 54 -1.96 -10.01 -2.41
N TYR A 55 -1.06 -10.46 -1.52
CA TYR A 55 -0.10 -9.55 -0.86
C TYR A 55 1.00 -9.00 -1.77
N LEU A 56 1.25 -9.64 -2.92
CA LEU A 56 2.20 -9.13 -3.91
C LEU A 56 1.64 -7.93 -4.69
N ILE A 57 0.31 -7.74 -4.68
CA ILE A 57 -0.39 -6.69 -5.44
C ILE A 57 -0.95 -5.64 -4.49
N THR A 58 -1.45 -6.04 -3.32
CA THR A 58 -2.12 -5.11 -2.39
C THR A 58 -1.08 -4.31 -1.62
N VAL A 59 -0.86 -3.05 -2.03
CA VAL A 59 0.18 -2.18 -1.47
C VAL A 59 -0.31 -0.72 -1.30
N PRO A 60 0.16 0.00 -0.27
CA PRO A 60 -0.07 1.43 -0.15
C PRO A 60 0.73 2.19 -1.22
N VAL A 61 0.10 3.22 -1.79
CA VAL A 61 0.72 4.05 -2.86
C VAL A 61 0.97 5.48 -2.39
N GLY A 62 0.07 6.08 -1.61
CA GLY A 62 0.27 7.44 -1.13
C GLY A 62 -0.96 8.03 -0.45
N PHE A 63 -0.96 9.36 -0.29
CA PHE A 63 -2.03 10.09 0.36
C PHE A 63 -2.44 11.32 -0.43
N THR A 64 -3.72 11.65 -0.36
CA THR A 64 -4.24 12.97 -0.76
C THR A 64 -3.53 14.10 -0.01
N ALA A 65 -3.53 15.32 -0.57
CA ALA A 65 -2.73 16.44 -0.07
C ALA A 65 -3.03 16.83 1.40
N ASN A 66 -4.23 16.52 1.89
CA ASN A 66 -4.63 16.78 3.28
C ASN A 66 -4.44 15.58 4.22
N ASN A 67 -3.81 14.49 3.74
CA ASN A 67 -3.58 13.24 4.46
C ASN A 67 -4.85 12.53 4.97
N LYS A 68 -6.05 12.91 4.51
CA LYS A 68 -7.32 12.32 4.99
C LYS A 68 -7.72 11.06 4.24
N ARG A 69 -7.24 10.89 3.01
CA ARG A 69 -7.53 9.72 2.17
C ARG A 69 -6.23 9.09 1.68
N ALA A 70 -6.23 7.76 1.63
CA ALA A 70 -5.09 6.96 1.22
C ALA A 70 -5.35 6.31 -0.13
N TYR A 71 -4.35 6.34 -0.99
CA TYR A 71 -4.30 5.65 -2.27
C TYR A 71 -3.63 4.30 -2.11
N TRP A 72 -4.24 3.27 -2.68
CA TRP A 72 -3.76 1.90 -2.61
C TRP A 72 -3.94 1.20 -3.95
N ILE A 73 -3.08 0.22 -4.22
CA ILE A 73 -3.40 -0.85 -5.16
C ILE A 73 -3.99 -1.99 -4.34
N TRP A 74 -5.07 -2.57 -4.83
CA TRP A 74 -5.85 -3.57 -4.13
C TRP A 74 -6.14 -4.75 -5.04
N ALA A 75 -5.74 -5.96 -4.64
CA ALA A 75 -5.98 -7.16 -5.44
C ALA A 75 -7.47 -7.51 -5.50
N GLU A 76 -8.13 -7.63 -4.35
CA GLU A 76 -9.51 -8.17 -4.23
C GLU A 76 -9.69 -9.52 -4.94
N GLY A 77 -8.70 -10.42 -4.86
CA GLY A 77 -8.70 -11.69 -5.60
C GLY A 77 -8.54 -11.55 -7.12
N SER A 78 -8.25 -10.36 -7.64
CA SER A 78 -7.82 -10.14 -9.02
C SER A 78 -6.31 -10.31 -9.13
N GLU A 79 -5.87 -11.05 -10.16
CA GLU A 79 -4.45 -11.15 -10.53
C GLU A 79 -3.88 -9.82 -11.08
N LEU A 80 -4.71 -8.80 -11.34
CA LEU A 80 -4.27 -7.52 -11.92
C LEU A 80 -4.33 -6.33 -10.94
N GLY A 81 -5.18 -6.42 -9.93
CA GLY A 81 -5.43 -5.34 -8.97
C GLY A 81 -6.25 -4.16 -9.50
N LYS A 82 -6.63 -3.30 -8.56
CA LYS A 82 -7.40 -2.07 -8.74
C LYS A 82 -6.68 -0.94 -8.02
N PHE A 83 -6.69 0.25 -8.61
CA PHE A 83 -6.27 1.45 -7.91
C PHE A 83 -7.48 2.06 -7.20
N VAL A 84 -7.36 2.20 -5.88
CA VAL A 84 -8.46 2.61 -5.01
C VAL A 84 -8.06 3.78 -4.12
N VAL A 85 -9.07 4.46 -3.58
CA VAL A 85 -8.91 5.46 -2.53
C VAL A 85 -9.97 5.28 -1.46
N HIS A 86 -9.57 5.37 -0.20
CA HIS A 86 -10.47 5.30 0.95
C HIS A 86 -10.13 6.37 1.99
N ASN A 87 -11.03 6.61 2.93
CA ASN A 87 -10.70 7.45 4.09
C ASN A 87 -9.64 6.74 4.94
N PHE A 88 -8.59 7.45 5.32
CA PHE A 88 -7.55 6.88 6.18
C PHE A 88 -8.18 6.47 7.52
N GLY A 89 -7.89 5.24 7.95
CA GLY A 89 -8.54 4.62 9.13
C GLY A 89 -9.74 3.74 8.79
N LEU A 90 -10.27 3.81 7.56
CA LEU A 90 -11.49 3.12 7.14
C LEU A 90 -11.28 2.40 5.78
N PRO A 91 -10.40 1.38 5.72
CA PRO A 91 -10.03 0.69 4.47
C PRO A 91 -11.21 -0.01 3.78
N GLU A 92 -12.31 -0.27 4.48
CA GLU A 92 -13.55 -0.82 3.93
C GLU A 92 -14.33 0.17 3.05
N THR A 93 -13.96 1.46 3.07
CA THR A 93 -14.61 2.53 2.29
C THR A 93 -13.95 2.77 0.93
N ASN A 94 -13.50 1.69 0.29
CA ASN A 94 -12.80 1.76 -1.00
C ASN A 94 -13.68 2.35 -2.12
N GLU A 95 -13.17 3.40 -2.76
CA GLU A 95 -13.64 3.90 -4.05
C GLU A 95 -12.64 3.51 -5.14
N VAL A 96 -13.11 2.80 -6.16
CA VAL A 96 -12.26 2.41 -7.30
C VAL A 96 -12.02 3.63 -8.20
N ILE A 97 -10.76 4.00 -8.35
CA ILE A 97 -10.30 5.04 -9.29
C ILE A 97 -10.06 4.42 -10.66
N TYR A 98 -9.42 3.26 -10.68
CA TYR A 98 -9.05 2.55 -11.89
C TYR A 98 -9.05 1.05 -11.65
N GLU A 99 -9.57 0.29 -12.62
CA GLU A 99 -9.53 -1.17 -12.62
C GLU A 99 -8.73 -1.64 -13.83
N ALA A 100 -7.68 -2.41 -13.56
CA ALA A 100 -6.78 -2.90 -14.58
C ALA A 100 -7.46 -3.93 -15.49
N LYS A 101 -7.10 -3.92 -16.78
CA LYS A 101 -7.79 -4.72 -17.81
C LYS A 101 -6.89 -5.64 -18.62
N LYS A 102 -5.60 -5.33 -18.71
CA LYS A 102 -4.63 -6.01 -19.59
C LYS A 102 -3.42 -6.55 -18.83
N ALA A 103 -2.94 -5.83 -17.81
CA ALA A 103 -1.80 -6.22 -16.98
C ALA A 103 -1.90 -5.59 -15.58
N GLU A 104 -1.02 -6.02 -14.66
CA GLU A 104 -0.95 -5.52 -13.28
C GLU A 104 -0.64 -4.01 -13.24
N ILE A 105 -1.15 -3.34 -12.21
CA ILE A 105 -0.69 -2.01 -11.82
C ILE A 105 0.53 -2.24 -10.93
N ASP A 106 1.72 -1.91 -11.42
CA ASP A 106 2.97 -2.11 -10.67
C ASP A 106 3.33 -0.85 -9.90
N TYR A 107 3.62 -0.97 -8.60
CA TYR A 107 4.10 0.14 -7.79
C TYR A 107 5.18 -0.35 -6.85
N ASP A 108 6.44 -0.14 -7.26
CA ASP A 108 7.60 -0.33 -6.40
C ASP A 108 8.19 1.05 -6.08
N VAL A 109 8.31 1.36 -4.79
CA VAL A 109 8.92 2.59 -4.27
C VAL A 109 10.41 2.72 -4.63
N ASN A 110 11.03 1.65 -5.12
CA ASN A 110 12.41 1.64 -5.61
C ASN A 110 12.50 1.61 -7.15
N ASP A 111 11.37 1.54 -7.87
CA ASP A 111 11.38 1.62 -9.32
C ASP A 111 11.55 3.08 -9.76
N VAL A 112 12.39 3.26 -10.77
CA VAL A 112 12.66 4.55 -11.41
C VAL A 112 11.44 5.03 -12.21
N TYR A 113 10.51 4.13 -12.52
CA TYR A 113 9.28 4.41 -13.25
C TYR A 113 8.05 4.20 -12.35
N GLU A 114 7.55 5.28 -11.74
CA GLU A 114 6.27 5.25 -11.04
C GLU A 114 5.13 5.00 -12.05
N ASN A 115 4.49 3.83 -12.01
CA ASN A 115 3.34 3.53 -12.89
C ASN A 115 2.02 4.15 -12.38
N VAL A 116 2.09 4.84 -11.24
CA VAL A 116 1.05 5.75 -10.77
C VAL A 116 1.68 7.12 -10.61
N PHE A 117 1.34 8.05 -11.49
CA PHE A 117 1.87 9.41 -11.43
C PHE A 117 0.97 10.30 -10.56
N ILE A 118 1.51 10.75 -9.43
CA ILE A 118 0.81 11.62 -8.48
C ILE A 118 1.41 13.03 -8.58
N HIS A 119 0.55 14.04 -8.75
CA HIS A 119 1.01 15.44 -8.75
C HIS A 119 1.75 15.74 -7.44
N PRO A 120 2.98 16.28 -7.45
CA PRO A 120 3.83 16.35 -6.26
C PRO A 120 3.28 17.27 -5.15
N THR A 121 2.52 18.30 -5.52
CA THR A 121 1.91 19.25 -4.57
C THR A 121 0.44 18.92 -4.29
N ASP A 122 -0.39 18.95 -5.33
CA ASP A 122 -1.84 18.70 -5.22
C ASP A 122 -2.19 17.26 -4.80
N ARG A 123 -1.24 16.33 -4.95
CA ARG A 123 -1.40 14.89 -4.66
C ARG A 123 -2.61 14.26 -5.36
N THR A 124 -3.00 14.83 -6.50
CA THR A 124 -4.01 14.26 -7.39
C THR A 124 -3.39 13.25 -8.31
N ILE A 125 -4.16 12.23 -8.69
CA ILE A 125 -3.73 11.21 -9.64
C ILE A 125 -3.76 11.79 -11.04
N LEU A 126 -2.63 11.77 -11.72
CA LEU A 126 -2.47 12.30 -13.07
C LEU A 126 -2.44 11.19 -14.12
N ALA A 127 -1.89 10.02 -13.78
CA ALA A 127 -1.89 8.84 -14.64
C ALA A 127 -1.80 7.55 -13.83
N VAL A 128 -2.35 6.48 -14.39
CA VAL A 128 -2.18 5.09 -13.93
C VAL A 128 -1.87 4.26 -15.17
N THR A 129 -0.81 3.45 -15.12
CA THR A 129 -0.40 2.57 -16.22
C THR A 129 -0.37 1.11 -15.80
N GLU A 130 -0.65 0.23 -16.74
CA GLU A 130 -0.55 -1.22 -16.56
C GLU A 130 0.74 -1.73 -17.21
N VAL A 131 1.46 -2.62 -16.53
CA VAL A 131 2.79 -3.06 -16.96
C VAL A 131 2.78 -4.56 -17.24
N THR A 132 3.07 -4.94 -18.49
CA THR A 132 3.07 -6.34 -18.96
C THR A 132 4.29 -7.15 -18.51
N THR A 133 5.13 -6.62 -17.63
CA THR A 133 6.51 -7.07 -17.49
C THR A 133 6.78 -7.68 -16.11
N ARG A 134 6.35 -8.94 -15.92
CA ARG A 134 7.01 -9.82 -14.95
C ARG A 134 8.35 -10.26 -15.56
N ILE A 135 9.36 -9.40 -15.62
CA ILE A 135 10.73 -9.89 -15.86
C ILE A 135 11.09 -10.71 -14.63
N LEU A 136 11.13 -12.03 -14.85
CA LEU A 136 11.77 -13.02 -14.01
C LEU A 136 13.22 -12.61 -13.69
N MET A 137 13.44 -11.78 -12.66
CA MET A 137 14.74 -11.67 -11.99
C MET A 137 14.77 -12.47 -10.68
N LYS A 138 14.12 -13.64 -10.65
CA LYS A 138 14.39 -14.67 -9.64
C LYS A 138 15.48 -15.68 -10.04
N ASN A 139 16.07 -15.54 -11.22
CA ASN A 139 17.17 -16.39 -11.68
C ASN A 139 18.40 -15.56 -12.04
N ALA A 140 19.16 -15.09 -11.05
CA ALA A 140 20.62 -14.92 -11.15
C ALA A 140 21.20 -14.24 -9.89
N ILE A 141 21.30 -14.96 -8.77
CA ILE A 141 22.49 -14.85 -7.90
C ILE A 141 22.77 -16.26 -7.37
N HIS A 142 24.00 -16.71 -7.61
CA HIS A 142 24.57 -18.01 -7.24
C HIS A 142 24.72 -18.19 -5.73
#